data_AF-A0A5U3EPN0-F1
#
_entry.id   AF-A0A5U3EPN0-F1
#
_cell.length_a   1.000
_cell.length_b   1.000
_cell.length_c   1.000
_cell.angle_alpha   90.00
_cell.angle_beta   90.00
_cell.angle_gamma   90.00
#
_symmetry.space_group_name_H-M   'P 1'
#
loop_
_entity.id
_entity.type
_entity.pdbx_description
1 polymer ?
#
loop_
_entity_poly.entity_id
_entity_poly.type
_entity_poly.pdbx_seq_one_letter_code
_entity_poly.pdbx_strand_id
1 'polypeptide(L)'
;MPIFDYHDRKNMLLIKDVLTIESINFGAASEAGYIYHEENGWKILDGAVLNYNGSANPYGAFYGESLLLSSAECNVLGKYDSQGNLVNIGVSFWGTGTFAGAPGLSGTANTVLDIASDIFAALIDGYADNYVLNAYKDLMSSVAAFAGANGLDGSDIIITGHSLGGLAVNSMATLSAQGEWNGFFSDSSYIALASPTQNLNSEKVLNIGYENDPVFRVLNGHNLTMDSFFEHDTPRETCTNNIVSFNDYYAGLTDEWGFFSIANMASWAAHSGTGYTNGILQIMDSDVYDFTHQNSNIIVSGLSEGNRATTWVSDLNKSIPHMGSTFIIGTETNDLLKGGKGNDYLCGGGGDDIFKDSNGYNVIYGGEGINTYVTEYNI
;
A
#
# COMPACT_ATOMS: atom_id res chain seq x y z
N MET A 1 -2.27 -14.79 -13.59
CA MET A 1 -1.64 -14.57 -12.30
C MET A 1 -2.25 -13.32 -11.75
N PRO A 2 -3.06 -13.42 -10.68
CA PRO A 2 -3.72 -12.28 -10.06
C PRO A 2 -2.81 -11.08 -9.82
N ILE A 3 -3.43 -9.91 -9.67
CA ILE A 3 -2.76 -8.62 -9.58
C ILE A 3 -1.70 -8.52 -8.46
N PHE A 4 -1.82 -9.30 -7.39
CA PHE A 4 -0.87 -9.32 -6.28
C PHE A 4 0.01 -10.58 -6.22
N ASP A 5 0.10 -11.33 -7.32
CA ASP A 5 1.06 -12.43 -7.41
C ASP A 5 2.49 -11.89 -7.28
N TYR A 6 3.35 -12.65 -6.59
CA TYR A 6 4.71 -12.26 -6.27
C TYR A 6 5.68 -13.39 -6.62
N HIS A 7 6.71 -13.09 -7.42
CA HIS A 7 7.66 -14.07 -7.96
C HIS A 7 6.98 -15.29 -8.60
N ASP A 8 6.06 -15.02 -9.54
CA ASP A 8 5.26 -15.99 -10.28
C ASP A 8 4.42 -16.96 -9.42
N ARG A 9 4.08 -16.54 -8.19
CA ARG A 9 3.27 -17.33 -7.27
C ARG A 9 2.12 -16.51 -6.71
N LYS A 10 0.91 -17.07 -6.82
CA LYS A 10 -0.26 -16.60 -6.08
C LYS A 10 0.00 -16.78 -4.59
N ASN A 11 0.18 -15.67 -3.88
CA ASN A 11 0.50 -15.68 -2.45
C ASN A 11 -0.38 -14.69 -1.67
N MET A 12 -1.67 -14.99 -1.61
CA MET A 12 -2.62 -14.21 -0.82
C MET A 12 -2.27 -14.18 0.66
N LEU A 13 -1.60 -15.21 1.19
CA LEU A 13 -1.16 -15.23 2.58
C LEU A 13 -0.08 -14.18 2.85
N LEU A 14 0.89 -14.03 1.94
CA LEU A 14 1.90 -12.98 2.03
C LEU A 14 1.27 -11.58 2.07
N ILE A 15 0.29 -11.31 1.21
CA ILE A 15 -0.39 -10.01 1.21
C ILE A 15 -1.20 -9.81 2.49
N LYS A 16 -1.91 -10.83 2.99
CA LYS A 16 -2.61 -10.76 4.28
C LYS A 16 -1.64 -10.51 5.45
N ASP A 17 -0.49 -11.17 5.45
CA ASP A 17 0.57 -10.94 6.44
C ASP A 17 1.12 -9.51 6.36
N VAL A 18 1.35 -8.97 5.16
CA VAL A 18 1.74 -7.57 4.95
C VAL A 18 0.73 -6.60 5.56
N LEU A 19 -0.57 -6.82 5.33
CA LEU A 19 -1.62 -5.97 5.91
C LEU A 19 -1.69 -6.09 7.44
N THR A 20 -1.53 -7.30 8.00
CA THR A 20 -1.44 -7.48 9.46
C THR A 20 -0.23 -6.77 10.04
N ILE A 21 0.94 -6.84 9.39
CA ILE A 21 2.17 -6.16 9.81
C ILE A 21 1.97 -4.63 9.79
N GLU A 22 1.43 -4.07 8.70
CA GLU A 22 1.19 -2.63 8.56
C GLU A 22 0.04 -2.10 9.45
N SER A 23 -0.84 -2.97 9.94
CA SER A 23 -1.97 -2.56 10.80
C SER A 23 -1.53 -1.79 12.05
N ILE A 24 -0.31 -2.05 12.56
CA ILE A 24 0.26 -1.31 13.70
C ILE A 24 0.51 0.14 13.31
N ASN A 25 1.22 0.35 12.20
CA ASN A 25 1.54 1.66 11.65
C ASN A 25 0.25 2.44 11.37
N PHE A 26 -0.71 1.83 10.65
CA PHE A 26 -1.96 2.49 10.29
C PHE A 26 -2.86 2.81 11.49
N GLY A 27 -3.00 1.88 12.43
CA GLY A 27 -3.78 2.09 13.64
C GLY A 27 -3.17 3.17 14.53
N ALA A 28 -1.87 3.09 14.80
CA ALA A 28 -1.17 4.04 15.66
C ALA A 28 -1.13 5.46 15.06
N ALA A 29 -1.02 5.59 13.74
CA ALA A 29 -1.08 6.89 13.06
C ALA A 29 -2.48 7.50 13.02
N SER A 30 -3.54 6.67 13.05
CA SER A 30 -4.93 7.12 12.90
C SER A 30 -5.63 7.42 14.23
N GLU A 31 -5.33 6.66 15.29
CA GLU A 31 -6.05 6.72 16.56
C GLU A 31 -5.11 6.87 17.75
N ALA A 32 -5.31 7.94 18.54
CA ALA A 32 -4.56 8.13 19.77
C ALA A 32 -4.98 7.09 20.81
N GLY A 33 -4.02 6.29 21.29
CA GLY A 33 -4.30 5.22 22.24
C GLY A 33 -4.71 3.89 21.58
N TYR A 34 -4.45 3.75 20.28
CA TYR A 34 -4.55 2.47 19.57
C TYR A 34 -3.84 1.34 20.34
N ILE A 35 -4.41 0.14 20.30
CA ILE A 35 -3.81 -1.04 20.91
C ILE A 35 -3.76 -2.11 19.83
N TYR A 36 -2.54 -2.51 19.46
CA TYR A 36 -2.36 -3.66 18.61
C TYR A 36 -2.72 -4.93 19.38
N HIS A 37 -3.59 -5.74 18.79
CA HIS A 37 -3.91 -7.07 19.26
C HIS A 37 -3.20 -8.08 18.37
N GLU A 38 -2.50 -9.03 18.97
CA GLU A 38 -1.81 -10.10 18.22
C GLU A 38 -2.79 -10.76 17.25
N GLU A 39 -2.47 -10.72 15.96
CA GLU A 39 -3.30 -11.26 14.90
C GLU A 39 -2.47 -12.25 14.08
N ASN A 40 -3.04 -13.41 13.76
CA ASN A 40 -2.40 -14.44 12.93
C ASN A 40 -0.99 -14.88 13.42
N GLY A 41 -0.73 -14.77 14.72
CA GLY A 41 0.53 -15.14 15.36
C GLY A 41 1.62 -14.07 15.31
N TRP A 42 1.35 -12.89 14.75
CA TRP A 42 2.29 -11.78 14.70
C TRP A 42 2.41 -11.05 16.04
N LYS A 43 3.65 -10.84 16.48
CA LYS A 43 3.98 -10.18 17.75
C LYS A 43 5.11 -9.18 17.53
N ILE A 44 5.00 -8.00 18.15
CA ILE A 44 6.06 -7.01 18.14
C ILE A 44 7.29 -7.57 18.87
N LEU A 45 8.47 -7.48 18.25
CA LEU A 45 9.74 -7.84 18.85
C LEU A 45 10.41 -6.59 19.40
N ASP A 46 10.65 -6.58 20.72
CA ASP A 46 11.34 -5.47 21.37
C ASP A 46 12.87 -5.57 21.23
N GLY A 47 13.56 -4.52 21.67
CA GLY A 47 15.02 -4.45 21.59
C GLY A 47 15.72 -5.53 22.43
N ALA A 48 15.12 -5.99 23.53
CA ALA A 48 15.71 -7.05 24.34
C ALA A 48 15.68 -8.40 23.61
N VAL A 49 14.57 -8.72 22.92
CA VAL A 49 14.43 -9.92 22.08
C VAL A 49 15.42 -9.90 20.91
N LEU A 50 15.56 -8.74 20.25
CA LEU A 50 16.45 -8.57 19.10
C LEU A 50 17.92 -8.38 19.49
N ASN A 51 18.24 -8.23 20.77
CA ASN A 51 19.56 -7.79 21.24
C ASN A 51 19.99 -6.46 20.58
N TYR A 52 19.06 -5.52 20.50
CA TYR A 52 19.20 -4.20 19.91
C TYR A 52 18.91 -3.10 20.94
N ASN A 53 19.80 -2.11 21.06
CA ASN A 53 19.74 -1.07 22.08
C ASN A 53 19.09 0.25 21.60
N GLY A 54 18.51 0.26 20.39
CA GLY A 54 17.84 1.46 19.88
C GLY A 54 16.55 1.77 20.65
N SER A 55 16.23 3.05 20.72
CA SER A 55 14.98 3.53 21.33
C SER A 55 13.79 3.19 20.44
N ALA A 56 12.65 2.90 21.05
CA ALA A 56 11.39 2.68 20.35
C ALA A 56 10.30 3.63 20.85
N ASN A 57 9.32 3.91 19.99
CA ASN A 57 8.11 4.64 20.34
C ASN A 57 7.17 3.76 21.20
N PRO A 58 6.06 4.30 21.74
CA PRO A 58 5.11 3.55 22.57
C PRO A 58 4.45 2.33 21.89
N TYR A 59 4.49 2.28 20.56
CA TYR A 59 3.97 1.19 19.73
C TYR A 59 5.08 0.22 19.27
N GLY A 60 6.27 0.31 19.87
CA GLY A 60 7.38 -0.61 19.61
C GLY A 60 8.09 -0.38 18.27
N ALA A 61 7.89 0.76 17.61
CA ALA A 61 8.64 1.09 16.40
C ALA A 61 9.98 1.74 16.79
N PHE A 62 11.09 1.16 16.34
CA PHE A 62 12.43 1.67 16.59
C PHE A 62 12.68 2.95 15.81
N TYR A 63 13.32 3.92 16.46
CA TYR A 63 13.78 5.16 15.82
C TYR A 63 15.06 4.92 15.01
N GLY A 64 15.25 5.75 13.97
CA GLY A 64 16.44 5.70 13.13
C GLY A 64 17.73 6.04 13.89
N GLU A 65 18.82 5.42 13.44
CA GLU A 65 20.13 5.39 14.10
C GLU A 65 20.95 6.67 13.87
N SER A 66 20.73 7.37 12.74
CA SER A 66 21.48 8.57 12.38
C SER A 66 20.75 9.84 12.78
N LEU A 67 21.51 10.91 13.09
CA LEU A 67 20.96 12.19 13.52
C LEU A 67 19.94 12.76 12.51
N LEU A 68 20.23 12.62 11.21
CA LEU A 68 19.40 13.12 10.12
C LEU A 68 18.13 12.28 9.88
N LEU A 69 18.09 11.05 10.37
CA LEU A 69 16.95 10.12 10.21
C LEU A 69 16.42 9.66 11.57
N SER A 70 16.68 10.42 12.63
CA SER A 70 16.31 10.07 14.00
C SER A 70 14.79 10.03 14.25
N SER A 71 14.00 10.58 13.33
CA SER A 71 12.54 10.51 13.33
C SER A 71 11.99 9.38 12.46
N ALA A 72 12.82 8.65 11.72
CA ALA A 72 12.37 7.48 10.98
C ALA A 72 11.91 6.41 11.98
N GLU A 73 10.79 5.73 11.71
CA GLU A 73 10.25 4.66 12.56
C GLU A 73 10.16 3.31 11.82
N CYS A 74 10.45 2.22 12.53
CA CYS A 74 10.43 0.85 11.99
C CYS A 74 9.96 -0.16 13.05
N ASN A 75 8.87 -0.88 12.78
CA ASN A 75 8.50 -2.05 13.59
C ASN A 75 9.20 -3.32 13.09
N VAL A 76 9.51 -4.22 14.02
CA VAL A 76 9.90 -5.60 13.72
C VAL A 76 8.93 -6.51 14.45
N LEU A 77 8.37 -7.48 13.72
CA LEU A 77 7.43 -8.46 14.25
C LEU A 77 7.93 -9.88 14.00
N GLY A 78 7.61 -10.80 14.89
CA GLY A 78 7.80 -12.24 14.70
C GLY A 78 6.46 -12.95 14.61
N LYS A 79 6.31 -13.85 13.64
CA LYS A 79 5.16 -14.74 13.52
C LYS A 79 5.48 -16.07 14.20
N TYR A 80 4.59 -16.54 15.06
CA TYR A 80 4.75 -17.79 15.78
C TYR A 80 3.68 -18.81 15.41
N ASP A 81 4.08 -20.06 15.23
CA ASP A 81 3.15 -21.17 15.02
C ASP A 81 2.42 -21.57 16.33
N SER A 82 1.51 -22.53 16.22
CA SER A 82 0.75 -23.04 17.38
C SER A 82 1.61 -23.73 18.46
N GLN A 83 2.85 -24.05 18.15
CA GLN A 83 3.83 -24.67 19.03
C GLN A 83 4.76 -23.62 19.67
N GLY A 84 4.64 -22.35 19.26
CA GLY A 84 5.47 -21.25 19.74
C GLY A 84 6.82 -21.13 19.04
N ASN A 85 7.02 -21.79 17.89
CA ASN A 85 8.23 -21.61 17.08
C ASN A 85 8.08 -20.35 16.21
N LEU A 86 9.15 -19.56 16.12
CA LEU A 86 9.23 -18.45 15.18
C LEU A 86 9.28 -19.01 13.74
N VAL A 87 8.36 -18.56 12.88
CA VAL A 87 8.25 -19.04 11.49
C VAL A 87 8.44 -17.94 10.45
N ASN A 88 8.23 -16.68 10.80
CA ASN A 88 8.52 -15.54 9.93
C ASN A 88 8.92 -14.32 10.75
N ILE A 89 9.61 -13.38 10.12
CA ILE A 89 9.83 -12.03 10.65
C ILE A 89 9.29 -11.01 9.65
N GLY A 90 8.60 -10.00 10.17
CA GLY A 90 8.06 -8.88 9.43
C GLY A 90 8.81 -7.61 9.82
N VAL A 91 9.21 -6.81 8.85
CA VAL A 91 9.80 -5.48 9.05
C VAL A 91 8.88 -4.47 8.37
N SER A 92 8.37 -3.52 9.13
CA SER A 92 7.47 -2.46 8.67
C SER A 92 8.13 -1.11 8.84
N PHE A 93 8.45 -0.46 7.73
CA PHE A 93 8.94 0.92 7.73
C PHE A 93 7.76 1.89 7.72
N TRP A 94 7.79 2.88 8.60
CA TRP A 94 6.72 3.86 8.71
C TRP A 94 6.85 4.94 7.63
N GLY A 95 5.70 5.51 7.26
CA GLY A 95 5.63 6.66 6.37
C GLY A 95 6.11 7.95 7.03
N THR A 96 5.79 9.08 6.43
CA THR A 96 5.99 10.38 7.06
C THR A 96 5.04 10.58 8.24
N GLY A 97 5.51 11.31 9.25
CA GLY A 97 4.79 11.50 10.51
C GLY A 97 5.10 10.43 11.54
N THR A 98 4.23 10.30 12.54
CA THR A 98 4.36 9.35 13.65
C THR A 98 2.97 9.02 14.20
N PHE A 99 2.90 8.36 15.35
CA PHE A 99 1.65 8.01 16.02
C PHE A 99 0.82 9.24 16.43
N ALA A 100 -0.51 9.07 16.39
CA ALA A 100 -1.47 10.09 16.79
C ALA A 100 -1.26 10.49 18.26
N GLY A 101 -1.10 11.79 18.51
CA GLY A 101 -0.91 12.36 19.85
C GLY A 101 0.54 12.47 20.32
N ALA A 102 1.53 12.26 19.44
CA ALA A 102 2.94 12.51 19.76
C ALA A 102 3.18 13.99 20.18
N PRO A 103 3.90 14.25 21.30
CA PRO A 103 4.13 15.61 21.79
C PRO A 103 5.20 16.36 20.97
N GLY A 104 4.89 17.58 20.51
CA GLY A 104 5.84 18.51 19.90
C GLY A 104 5.72 18.65 18.37
N LEU A 105 6.75 19.23 17.73
CA LEU A 105 6.85 19.44 16.27
C LEU A 105 6.68 18.14 15.45
N SER A 106 6.84 16.97 16.08
CA SER A 106 6.58 15.64 15.52
C SER A 106 5.09 15.33 15.30
N GLY A 107 4.17 15.95 16.07
CA GLY A 107 2.73 15.79 15.89
C GLY A 107 2.07 16.89 15.03
N THR A 108 2.80 17.96 14.70
CA THR A 108 2.29 19.11 13.93
C THR A 108 2.89 19.27 12.54
N ALA A 109 3.92 18.49 12.18
CA ALA A 109 4.53 18.48 10.84
C ALA A 109 3.73 17.61 9.84
N ASN A 110 2.39 17.65 9.93
CA ASN A 110 1.48 16.97 9.00
C ASN A 110 0.98 17.94 7.93
N THR A 111 1.86 18.80 7.43
CA THR A 111 1.56 19.57 6.23
C THR A 111 2.00 18.75 5.03
N VAL A 112 1.14 18.59 4.03
CA VAL A 112 1.47 17.98 2.72
C VAL A 112 2.80 18.49 2.15
N LEU A 113 3.21 19.71 2.52
CA LEU A 113 4.51 20.30 2.22
C LEU A 113 5.71 19.58 2.86
N ASP A 114 5.60 19.07 4.07
CA ASP A 114 6.66 18.30 4.74
C ASP A 114 6.83 16.95 4.07
N ILE A 115 5.72 16.28 3.71
CA ILE A 115 5.77 14.99 3.00
C ILE A 115 6.33 15.18 1.58
N ALA A 116 5.86 16.20 0.85
CA ALA A 116 6.43 16.56 -0.44
C ALA A 116 7.92 16.90 -0.30
N SER A 117 8.29 17.65 0.75
CA SER A 117 9.69 17.97 1.04
C SER A 117 10.52 16.73 1.35
N ASP A 118 10.01 15.74 2.07
CA ASP A 118 10.72 14.49 2.38
C ASP A 118 10.86 13.62 1.14
N ILE A 119 9.82 13.52 0.32
CA ILE A 119 9.86 12.86 -0.99
C ILE A 119 10.91 13.53 -1.89
N PHE A 120 10.99 14.86 -1.87
CA PHE A 120 11.98 15.60 -2.66
C PHE A 120 13.37 15.64 -2.01
N ALA A 121 13.49 15.48 -0.69
CA ALA A 121 14.76 15.25 -0.02
C ALA A 121 15.36 13.90 -0.43
N ALA A 122 14.50 12.93 -0.80
CA ALA A 122 14.94 11.67 -1.35
C ALA A 122 15.62 11.75 -2.73
N LEU A 123 15.61 12.93 -3.37
CA LEU A 123 16.34 13.23 -4.61
C LEU A 123 17.83 13.49 -4.40
N ILE A 124 18.28 13.63 -3.15
CA ILE A 124 19.71 13.69 -2.87
C ILE A 124 20.33 12.40 -3.39
N ASP A 125 21.34 12.53 -4.25
CA ASP A 125 21.92 11.40 -4.97
C ASP A 125 22.38 10.30 -3.99
N GLY A 126 21.86 9.09 -4.17
CA GLY A 126 22.08 7.95 -3.28
C GLY A 126 21.31 7.97 -1.95
N TYR A 127 20.52 9.00 -1.61
CA TYR A 127 19.73 9.02 -0.38
C TYR A 127 18.64 7.95 -0.39
N ALA A 128 17.81 7.91 -1.44
CA ALA A 128 16.70 6.95 -1.52
C ALA A 128 17.22 5.51 -1.48
N ASP A 129 18.29 5.20 -2.22
CA ASP A 129 18.86 3.85 -2.27
C ASP A 129 19.52 3.45 -0.94
N ASN A 130 20.18 4.38 -0.25
CA ASN A 130 20.87 4.12 1.04
C ASN A 130 20.02 4.44 2.27
N TYR A 131 18.73 4.74 2.12
CA TYR A 131 17.87 5.18 3.21
C TYR A 131 17.91 4.21 4.40
N VAL A 132 17.69 2.92 4.15
CA VAL A 132 17.67 1.90 5.21
C VAL A 132 19.06 1.67 5.80
N LEU A 133 20.13 1.76 5.00
CA LEU A 133 21.50 1.68 5.51
C LEU A 133 21.84 2.87 6.43
N ASN A 134 21.26 4.04 6.17
CA ASN A 134 21.49 5.23 7.00
C ASN A 134 20.58 5.31 8.22
N ALA A 135 19.41 4.67 8.18
CA ALA A 135 18.42 4.70 9.25
C ALA A 135 18.49 3.48 10.19
N TYR A 136 18.78 2.28 9.68
CA TYR A 136 18.52 1.02 10.39
C TYR A 136 19.59 -0.05 10.19
N LYS A 137 20.85 0.33 10.00
CA LYS A 137 21.94 -0.61 9.70
C LYS A 137 22.14 -1.63 10.82
N ASP A 138 22.20 -1.17 12.06
CA ASP A 138 22.46 -2.00 13.23
C ASP A 138 21.18 -2.78 13.63
N LEU A 139 20.01 -2.19 13.46
CA LEU A 139 18.72 -2.87 13.61
C LEU A 139 18.60 -4.04 12.64
N MET A 140 18.85 -3.83 11.33
CA MET A 140 18.79 -4.90 10.33
C MET A 140 19.86 -5.99 10.57
N SER A 141 21.04 -5.61 11.09
CA SER A 141 22.05 -6.58 11.54
C SER A 141 21.54 -7.45 12.70
N SER A 142 20.83 -6.84 13.64
CA SER A 142 20.23 -7.52 14.80
C SER A 142 19.08 -8.44 14.38
N VAL A 143 18.24 -8.01 13.43
CA VAL A 143 17.17 -8.83 12.84
C VAL A 143 17.75 -10.06 12.14
N ALA A 144 18.78 -9.90 11.30
CA ALA A 144 19.43 -11.02 10.62
C ALA A 144 20.04 -12.02 11.62
N ALA A 145 20.70 -11.53 12.67
CA ALA A 145 21.27 -12.37 13.71
C ALA A 145 20.19 -13.14 14.50
N PHE A 146 19.09 -12.47 14.85
CA PHE A 146 17.95 -13.08 15.55
C PHE A 146 17.27 -14.15 14.68
N ALA A 147 17.03 -13.87 13.40
CA ALA A 147 16.49 -14.81 12.44
C ALA A 147 17.35 -16.08 12.34
N GLY A 148 18.66 -15.91 12.09
CA GLY A 148 19.60 -17.03 11.99
C GLY A 148 19.72 -17.85 13.28
N ALA A 149 19.64 -17.21 14.45
CA ALA A 149 19.63 -17.90 15.74
C ALA A 149 18.38 -18.77 15.95
N ASN A 150 17.27 -18.45 15.27
CA ASN A 150 16.02 -19.21 15.29
C ASN A 150 15.87 -20.15 14.07
N GLY A 151 16.92 -20.31 13.26
CA GLY A 151 16.92 -21.21 12.11
C GLY A 151 16.16 -20.69 10.89
N LEU A 152 15.85 -19.39 10.86
CA LEU A 152 15.25 -18.72 9.70
C LEU A 152 16.33 -18.16 8.78
N ASP A 153 16.00 -18.02 7.50
CA ASP A 153 16.82 -17.35 6.50
C ASP A 153 16.09 -16.16 5.84
N GLY A 154 16.70 -15.56 4.82
CA GLY A 154 16.15 -14.41 4.12
C GLY A 154 14.74 -14.63 3.58
N SER A 155 14.41 -15.84 3.16
CA SER A 155 13.12 -16.18 2.57
C SER A 155 11.96 -16.20 3.57
N ASP A 156 12.27 -16.24 4.87
CA ASP A 156 11.29 -16.16 5.96
C ASP A 156 11.00 -14.71 6.38
N ILE A 157 11.65 -13.72 5.75
CA ILE A 157 11.52 -12.31 6.08
C ILE A 157 10.57 -11.61 5.09
N ILE A 158 9.63 -10.85 5.64
CA ILE A 158 8.71 -9.97 4.91
C ILE A 158 9.10 -8.52 5.20
N ILE A 159 9.41 -7.75 4.16
CA ILE A 159 9.76 -6.33 4.22
C ILE A 159 8.60 -5.54 3.60
N THR A 160 8.01 -4.64 4.38
CA THR A 160 6.88 -3.81 3.97
C THR A 160 6.97 -2.39 4.53
N GLY A 161 6.14 -1.51 3.99
CA GLY A 161 6.00 -0.13 4.40
C GLY A 161 5.09 0.63 3.45
N HIS A 162 4.46 1.69 3.97
CA HIS A 162 3.58 2.58 3.23
C HIS A 162 4.20 3.97 3.04
N SER A 163 4.00 4.61 1.89
CA SER A 163 4.49 5.96 1.60
C SER A 163 6.03 6.06 1.65
N LEU A 164 6.62 6.92 2.49
CA LEU A 164 8.07 6.92 2.74
C LEU A 164 8.58 5.56 3.24
N GLY A 165 7.75 4.78 3.94
CA GLY A 165 8.03 3.40 4.27
C GLY A 165 8.16 2.51 3.03
N GLY A 166 7.33 2.73 2.00
CA GLY A 166 7.44 2.06 0.71
C GLY A 166 8.74 2.42 -0.04
N LEU A 167 9.23 3.66 0.12
CA LEU A 167 10.57 4.03 -0.35
C LEU A 167 11.64 3.22 0.39
N ALA A 168 11.53 3.08 1.71
CA ALA A 168 12.45 2.28 2.51
C ALA A 168 12.43 0.80 2.10
N VAL A 169 11.28 0.23 1.71
CA VAL A 169 11.21 -1.12 1.12
C VAL A 169 12.05 -1.21 -0.15
N ASN A 170 11.91 -0.25 -1.07
CA ASN A 170 12.68 -0.22 -2.31
C ASN A 170 14.19 -0.03 -2.03
N SER A 171 14.56 0.80 -1.05
CA SER A 171 15.94 0.95 -0.54
C SER A 171 16.49 -0.37 -0.02
N MET A 172 15.75 -1.06 0.85
CA MET A 172 16.15 -2.35 1.42
C MET A 172 16.36 -3.39 0.32
N ALA A 173 15.49 -3.42 -0.69
CA ALA A 173 15.65 -4.31 -1.84
C ALA A 173 16.93 -3.99 -2.64
N THR A 174 17.23 -2.71 -2.87
CA THR A 174 18.48 -2.27 -3.53
C THR A 174 19.71 -2.73 -2.76
N LEU A 175 19.74 -2.46 -1.45
CA LEU A 175 20.86 -2.82 -0.57
C LEU A 175 21.03 -4.35 -0.47
N SER A 176 19.92 -5.10 -0.42
CA SER A 176 19.96 -6.58 -0.43
C SER A 176 20.61 -7.13 -1.70
N ALA A 177 20.30 -6.52 -2.87
CA ALA A 177 20.86 -6.91 -4.15
C ALA A 177 22.36 -6.56 -4.27
N GLN A 178 22.80 -5.54 -3.52
CA GLN A 178 24.21 -5.15 -3.41
C GLN A 178 25.00 -6.01 -2.40
N GLY A 179 24.33 -6.91 -1.68
CA GLY A 179 24.97 -7.83 -0.72
C GLY A 179 25.14 -7.26 0.69
N GLU A 180 24.45 -6.15 1.01
CA GLU A 180 24.43 -5.63 2.38
C GLU A 180 23.90 -6.68 3.37
N TRP A 181 24.36 -6.57 4.63
CA TRP A 181 24.15 -7.58 5.68
C TRP A 181 24.56 -9.00 5.25
N ASN A 182 25.67 -9.10 4.52
CA ASN A 182 26.21 -10.34 3.96
C ASN A 182 25.20 -11.09 3.06
N GLY A 183 24.27 -10.36 2.44
CA GLY A 183 23.24 -10.93 1.56
C GLY A 183 22.12 -11.67 2.28
N PHE A 184 22.00 -11.56 3.61
CA PHE A 184 20.97 -12.27 4.38
C PHE A 184 19.55 -12.02 3.84
N PHE A 185 19.24 -10.77 3.49
CA PHE A 185 17.91 -10.38 3.02
C PHE A 185 17.71 -10.58 1.50
N SER A 186 18.67 -11.18 0.79
CA SER A 186 18.61 -11.25 -0.67
C SER A 186 17.39 -12.02 -1.20
N ASP A 187 16.86 -12.98 -0.45
CA ASP A 187 15.69 -13.79 -0.81
C ASP A 187 14.40 -13.37 -0.08
N SER A 188 14.41 -12.24 0.63
CA SER A 188 13.25 -11.72 1.35
C SER A 188 12.10 -11.31 0.42
N SER A 189 10.89 -11.30 0.97
CA SER A 189 9.71 -10.78 0.28
C SER A 189 9.61 -9.27 0.46
N TYR A 190 9.52 -8.51 -0.64
CA TYR A 190 9.45 -7.05 -0.63
C TYR A 190 8.14 -6.55 -1.23
N ILE A 191 7.24 -6.08 -0.36
CA ILE A 191 5.93 -5.56 -0.76
C ILE A 191 5.86 -4.10 -0.30
N ALA A 192 5.89 -3.17 -1.24
CA ALA A 192 5.85 -1.74 -0.95
C ALA A 192 4.45 -1.19 -1.24
N LEU A 193 3.89 -0.41 -0.32
CA LEU A 193 2.59 0.24 -0.48
C LEU A 193 2.79 1.74 -0.75
N ALA A 194 2.10 2.28 -1.75
CA ALA A 194 2.10 3.72 -2.05
C ALA A 194 3.51 4.33 -2.19
N SER A 195 4.48 3.56 -2.70
CA SER A 195 5.87 4.02 -2.76
C SER A 195 6.06 5.14 -3.79
N PRO A 196 6.77 6.23 -3.42
CA PRO A 196 7.15 7.26 -4.38
C PRO A 196 8.25 6.80 -5.33
N THR A 197 9.09 5.84 -4.90
CA THR A 197 10.22 5.33 -5.67
C THR A 197 9.99 3.91 -6.15
N GLN A 198 10.73 3.50 -7.19
CA GLN A 198 10.76 2.13 -7.66
C GLN A 198 12.21 1.67 -7.77
N ASN A 199 12.50 0.48 -7.26
CA ASN A 199 13.76 -0.18 -7.50
C ASN A 199 13.90 -0.50 -9.01
N LEU A 200 14.91 0.08 -9.66
CA LEU A 200 15.16 -0.12 -11.09
C LEU A 200 16.13 -1.29 -11.38
N ASN A 201 16.75 -1.85 -10.35
CA ASN A 201 17.85 -2.81 -10.47
C ASN A 201 17.44 -4.24 -10.11
N SER A 202 16.18 -4.44 -9.69
CA SER A 202 15.72 -5.69 -9.11
C SER A 202 14.20 -5.83 -9.20
N GLU A 203 13.73 -6.90 -9.86
CA GLU A 203 12.31 -7.29 -9.93
C GLU A 203 11.75 -7.79 -8.58
N LYS A 204 12.54 -7.72 -7.51
CA LYS A 204 12.19 -8.21 -6.18
C LYS A 204 11.04 -7.46 -5.50
N VAL A 205 10.66 -6.27 -5.94
CA VAL A 205 9.66 -5.46 -5.21
C VAL A 205 8.33 -5.51 -5.94
N LEU A 206 7.25 -5.86 -5.25
CA LEU A 206 5.90 -5.56 -5.70
C LEU A 206 5.46 -4.23 -5.10
N ASN A 207 5.32 -3.21 -5.94
CA ASN A 207 4.85 -1.88 -5.57
C ASN A 207 3.34 -1.80 -5.81
N ILE A 208 2.55 -1.89 -4.73
CA ILE A 208 1.09 -1.79 -4.76
C ILE A 208 0.68 -0.34 -4.53
N GLY A 209 -0.18 0.19 -5.40
CA GLY A 209 -0.56 1.59 -5.38
C GLY A 209 -1.84 1.85 -6.16
N TYR A 210 -2.55 2.91 -5.76
CA TYR A 210 -3.62 3.48 -6.58
C TYR A 210 -3.04 4.47 -7.60
N GLU A 211 -3.54 4.47 -8.83
CA GLU A 211 -3.11 5.42 -9.86
C GLU A 211 -3.46 6.86 -9.50
N ASN A 212 -4.55 7.05 -8.74
CA ASN A 212 -5.02 8.33 -8.24
C ASN A 212 -4.50 8.65 -6.83
N ASP A 213 -3.46 7.95 -6.37
CA ASP A 213 -2.65 8.36 -5.23
C ASP A 213 -1.51 9.26 -5.72
N PRO A 214 -1.42 10.52 -5.25
CA PRO A 214 -0.42 11.48 -5.72
C PRO A 214 1.01 11.21 -5.22
N VAL A 215 1.21 10.23 -4.33
CA VAL A 215 2.53 9.79 -3.90
C VAL A 215 3.00 8.61 -4.72
N PHE A 216 2.10 7.71 -5.07
CA PHE A 216 2.45 6.48 -5.76
C PHE A 216 3.06 6.77 -7.15
N ARG A 217 4.28 6.28 -7.37
CA ARG A 217 5.06 6.51 -8.60
C ARG A 217 5.38 7.97 -8.92
N VAL A 218 5.31 8.87 -7.93
CA VAL A 218 5.61 10.29 -8.14
C VAL A 218 7.03 10.53 -8.65
N LEU A 219 8.00 9.67 -8.31
CA LEU A 219 9.36 9.71 -8.85
C LEU A 219 9.56 8.66 -9.94
N ASN A 220 10.39 9.00 -10.94
CA ASN A 220 10.82 8.07 -11.97
C ASN A 220 12.04 7.28 -11.49
N GLY A 221 11.80 6.10 -10.89
CA GLY A 221 12.81 5.42 -10.08
C GLY A 221 13.08 6.22 -8.82
N HIS A 222 14.11 7.07 -8.83
CA HIS A 222 14.40 8.07 -7.79
C HIS A 222 14.54 9.49 -8.35
N ASN A 223 14.19 9.72 -9.63
CA ASN A 223 14.37 11.01 -10.28
C ASN A 223 13.11 11.86 -10.27
N LEU A 224 13.28 13.16 -9.99
CA LEU A 224 12.23 14.16 -10.16
C LEU A 224 12.02 14.49 -11.63
N THR A 225 10.77 14.43 -12.08
CA THR A 225 10.37 14.86 -13.42
C THR A 225 9.30 15.95 -13.32
N MET A 226 8.91 16.55 -14.45
CA MET A 226 7.81 17.53 -14.45
C MET A 226 6.49 16.86 -14.02
N ASP A 227 6.30 15.60 -14.42
CA ASP A 227 5.13 14.79 -14.08
C ASP A 227 4.97 14.58 -12.56
N SER A 228 6.08 14.61 -11.80
CA SER A 228 6.07 14.48 -10.33
C SER A 228 5.24 15.55 -9.61
N PHE A 229 4.93 16.65 -10.27
CA PHE A 229 4.09 17.71 -9.70
C PHE A 229 2.60 17.57 -10.06
N PHE A 230 2.26 16.65 -10.96
CA PHE A 230 0.92 16.49 -11.55
C PHE A 230 0.60 15.00 -11.72
N GLU A 231 -0.07 14.62 -12.81
CA GLU A 231 -0.32 13.23 -13.15
C GLU A 231 0.99 12.53 -13.59
N HIS A 232 1.30 11.39 -12.96
CA HIS A 232 2.52 10.61 -13.16
C HIS A 232 2.22 9.12 -13.30
N ASP A 233 1.24 8.79 -14.16
CA ASP A 233 0.69 7.45 -14.33
C ASP A 233 1.43 6.59 -15.38
N THR A 234 2.71 6.89 -15.65
CA THR A 234 3.49 6.06 -16.59
C THR A 234 3.66 4.64 -16.02
N PRO A 235 3.24 3.57 -16.74
CA PRO A 235 3.32 2.21 -16.23
C PRO A 235 4.75 1.78 -15.86
N ARG A 236 4.87 1.02 -14.78
CA ARG A 236 6.14 0.47 -14.27
C ARG A 236 6.04 -1.04 -14.09
N GLU A 237 7.12 -1.75 -14.42
CA GLU A 237 7.18 -3.22 -14.40
C GLU A 237 6.99 -3.83 -13.01
N THR A 238 7.33 -3.11 -11.94
CA THR A 238 7.17 -3.57 -10.56
C THR A 238 5.88 -3.09 -9.90
N CYS A 239 5.04 -2.33 -10.61
CA CYS A 239 3.86 -1.67 -10.03
C CYS A 239 2.55 -2.32 -10.46
N THR A 240 1.55 -2.28 -9.58
CA THR A 240 0.15 -2.40 -9.97
C THR A 240 -0.31 -1.08 -10.59
N ASN A 241 -0.42 -1.00 -11.91
CA ASN A 241 -0.45 0.29 -12.59
C ASN A 241 -1.81 0.97 -12.64
N ASN A 242 -2.90 0.19 -12.67
CA ASN A 242 -4.23 0.68 -13.06
C ASN A 242 -5.29 0.37 -11.98
N ILE A 243 -4.94 0.52 -10.70
CA ILE A 243 -5.91 0.39 -9.60
C ILE A 243 -6.41 1.79 -9.24
N VAL A 244 -7.72 2.00 -9.22
CA VAL A 244 -8.35 3.25 -8.83
C VAL A 244 -9.02 3.10 -7.47
N SER A 245 -8.70 4.00 -6.54
CA SER A 245 -9.52 4.24 -5.36
C SER A 245 -10.67 5.17 -5.75
N PHE A 246 -11.86 4.61 -5.99
CA PHE A 246 -13.08 5.38 -6.32
C PHE A 246 -13.68 5.96 -5.03
N ASN A 247 -13.01 6.96 -4.47
CA ASN A 247 -13.44 7.70 -3.29
C ASN A 247 -14.17 9.01 -3.69
N ASP A 248 -14.66 9.75 -2.70
CA ASP A 248 -15.44 10.97 -2.91
C ASP A 248 -14.66 12.05 -3.70
N TYR A 249 -13.34 12.14 -3.51
CA TYR A 249 -12.49 13.04 -4.29
C TYR A 249 -12.41 12.59 -5.75
N TYR A 250 -12.16 11.31 -5.99
CA TYR A 250 -12.12 10.75 -7.35
C TYR A 250 -13.49 10.87 -8.06
N ALA A 251 -14.59 10.77 -7.32
CA ALA A 251 -15.93 11.03 -7.84
C ALA A 251 -16.21 12.53 -8.13
N GLY A 252 -15.31 13.43 -7.73
CA GLY A 252 -15.45 14.89 -7.91
C GLY A 252 -16.42 15.53 -6.91
N LEU A 253 -16.71 14.88 -5.80
CA LEU A 253 -17.66 15.35 -4.78
C LEU A 253 -16.99 16.27 -3.75
N THR A 254 -15.66 16.15 -3.58
CA THR A 254 -14.86 16.93 -2.64
C THR A 254 -13.66 17.63 -3.30
N ASP A 255 -13.58 17.65 -4.63
CA ASP A 255 -12.50 18.31 -5.37
C ASP A 255 -12.79 19.81 -5.55
N GLU A 256 -12.27 20.62 -4.63
CA GLU A 256 -12.46 22.08 -4.64
C GLU A 256 -11.62 22.80 -5.72
N TRP A 257 -10.51 22.22 -6.17
CA TRP A 257 -9.50 22.91 -7.01
C TRP A 257 -9.52 22.42 -8.46
N GLY A 258 -10.06 21.23 -8.72
CA GLY A 258 -10.28 20.71 -10.07
C GLY A 258 -9.01 20.21 -10.77
N PHE A 259 -7.92 19.95 -10.04
CA PHE A 259 -6.70 19.35 -10.60
C PHE A 259 -6.00 18.39 -9.63
N PHE A 260 -5.35 17.38 -10.22
CA PHE A 260 -4.53 16.39 -9.52
C PHE A 260 -3.10 16.89 -9.34
N SER A 261 -2.57 16.81 -8.12
CA SER A 261 -1.19 17.17 -7.80
C SER A 261 -0.85 16.74 -6.38
N ILE A 262 0.39 16.30 -6.15
CA ILE A 262 0.93 16.08 -4.81
C ILE A 262 0.84 17.32 -3.89
N ALA A 263 0.78 18.53 -4.45
CA ALA A 263 0.58 19.75 -3.67
C ALA A 263 -0.88 20.03 -3.30
N ASN A 264 -1.85 19.33 -3.91
CA ASN A 264 -3.28 19.47 -3.61
C ASN A 264 -3.68 18.48 -2.50
N MET A 265 -3.93 18.97 -1.29
CA MET A 265 -4.32 18.15 -0.13
C MET A 265 -5.53 17.23 -0.39
N ALA A 266 -6.48 17.64 -1.23
CA ALA A 266 -7.66 16.80 -1.51
C ALA A 266 -7.30 15.52 -2.29
N SER A 267 -6.24 15.55 -3.11
CA SER A 267 -5.79 14.38 -3.88
C SER A 267 -5.22 13.27 -3.02
N TRP A 268 -4.80 13.57 -1.79
CA TRP A 268 -4.28 12.60 -0.83
C TRP A 268 -5.37 11.68 -0.25
N ALA A 269 -6.64 11.85 -0.64
CA ALA A 269 -7.73 10.98 -0.21
C ALA A 269 -7.47 9.48 -0.51
N ALA A 270 -6.76 9.18 -1.62
CA ALA A 270 -6.37 7.83 -1.98
C ALA A 270 -5.09 7.32 -1.24
N HIS A 271 -4.38 8.18 -0.51
CA HIS A 271 -3.11 7.87 0.16
C HIS A 271 -3.27 7.39 1.62
N SER A 272 -4.50 7.07 2.06
CA SER A 272 -4.73 6.64 3.45
C SER A 272 -4.39 5.16 3.64
N GLY A 273 -3.65 4.82 4.70
CA GLY A 273 -3.30 3.43 5.02
C GLY A 273 -4.52 2.51 5.19
N THR A 274 -5.58 3.01 5.82
CA THR A 274 -6.86 2.28 5.95
C THR A 274 -7.55 2.06 4.59
N GLY A 275 -7.51 3.04 3.69
CA GLY A 275 -8.02 2.90 2.32
C GLY A 275 -7.23 1.88 1.50
N TYR A 276 -5.92 1.79 1.70
CA TYR A 276 -5.08 0.74 1.12
C TYR A 276 -5.44 -0.65 1.66
N THR A 277 -5.51 -0.83 2.98
CA THR A 277 -5.89 -2.11 3.59
C THR A 277 -7.25 -2.58 3.09
N ASN A 278 -8.26 -1.70 3.12
CA ASN A 278 -9.61 -2.05 2.71
C ASN A 278 -9.67 -2.42 1.23
N GLY A 279 -9.08 -1.62 0.34
CA GLY A 279 -9.15 -1.92 -1.08
C GLY A 279 -8.33 -3.12 -1.53
N ILE A 280 -7.17 -3.38 -0.91
CA ILE A 280 -6.42 -4.61 -1.18
C ILE A 280 -7.25 -5.84 -0.76
N LEU A 281 -7.90 -5.81 0.41
CA LEU A 281 -8.79 -6.89 0.84
C LEU A 281 -9.99 -7.05 -0.09
N GLN A 282 -10.65 -5.95 -0.48
CA GLN A 282 -11.76 -5.97 -1.45
C GLN A 282 -11.35 -6.64 -2.77
N ILE A 283 -10.17 -6.28 -3.30
CA ILE A 283 -9.65 -6.92 -4.52
C ILE A 283 -9.42 -8.42 -4.30
N MET A 284 -8.74 -8.78 -3.21
CA MET A 284 -8.34 -10.16 -2.92
C MET A 284 -9.52 -11.08 -2.66
N ASP A 285 -10.54 -10.61 -1.95
CA ASP A 285 -11.69 -11.39 -1.56
C ASP A 285 -12.81 -11.35 -2.64
N SER A 286 -12.63 -10.57 -3.72
CA SER A 286 -13.59 -10.52 -4.84
C SER A 286 -13.65 -11.82 -5.66
N ASP A 287 -14.83 -12.08 -6.22
CA ASP A 287 -15.08 -13.21 -7.16
C ASP A 287 -14.26 -13.12 -8.46
N VAL A 288 -13.64 -11.95 -8.71
CA VAL A 288 -12.92 -11.66 -9.95
C VAL A 288 -11.41 -11.69 -9.80
N TYR A 289 -10.88 -11.86 -8.57
CA TYR A 289 -9.44 -11.81 -8.29
C TYR A 289 -8.61 -12.71 -9.22
N ASP A 290 -9.08 -13.93 -9.48
CA ASP A 290 -8.37 -14.91 -10.32
C ASP A 290 -8.32 -14.56 -11.82
N PHE A 291 -9.12 -13.61 -12.27
CA PHE A 291 -9.09 -13.10 -13.64
C PHE A 291 -8.19 -11.87 -13.80
N THR A 292 -7.71 -11.29 -12.70
CA THR A 292 -6.86 -10.11 -12.72
C THR A 292 -5.41 -10.44 -13.10
N HIS A 293 -4.67 -9.40 -13.43
CA HIS A 293 -3.22 -9.38 -13.61
C HIS A 293 -2.68 -7.99 -13.24
N GLN A 294 -1.36 -7.83 -13.19
CA GLN A 294 -0.66 -6.61 -12.75
C GLN A 294 -1.17 -5.29 -13.38
N ASN A 295 -1.63 -5.33 -14.62
CA ASN A 295 -2.10 -4.18 -15.41
C ASN A 295 -3.61 -4.25 -15.71
N SER A 296 -4.36 -5.02 -14.93
CA SER A 296 -5.83 -4.98 -15.00
C SER A 296 -6.32 -3.61 -14.53
N ASN A 297 -7.32 -3.05 -15.22
CA ASN A 297 -7.97 -1.82 -14.78
C ASN A 297 -8.95 -2.21 -13.67
N ILE A 298 -8.65 -1.85 -12.42
CA ILE A 298 -9.45 -2.23 -11.27
C ILE A 298 -9.95 -0.98 -10.56
N ILE A 299 -11.27 -0.79 -10.56
CA ILE A 299 -11.95 0.31 -9.88
C ILE A 299 -12.51 -0.22 -8.56
N VAL A 300 -12.01 0.30 -7.45
CA VAL A 300 -12.38 -0.14 -6.11
C VAL A 300 -13.30 0.91 -5.46
N SER A 301 -14.51 0.50 -5.06
CA SER A 301 -15.46 1.38 -4.39
C SER A 301 -14.94 1.82 -3.01
N GLY A 302 -14.62 3.11 -2.89
CA GLY A 302 -14.11 3.75 -1.68
C GLY A 302 -14.96 4.95 -1.23
N LEU A 303 -16.22 5.02 -1.66
CA LEU A 303 -17.13 6.12 -1.36
C LEU A 303 -17.51 6.18 0.12
N SER A 304 -17.75 7.39 0.63
CA SER A 304 -18.36 7.55 1.95
C SER A 304 -19.81 7.06 1.95
N GLU A 305 -20.30 6.62 3.12
CA GLU A 305 -21.65 6.07 3.29
C GLU A 305 -22.74 6.99 2.69
N GLY A 306 -22.64 8.31 2.91
CA GLY A 306 -23.62 9.27 2.42
C GLY A 306 -23.64 9.43 0.89
N ASN A 307 -22.49 9.26 0.23
CA ASN A 307 -22.37 9.46 -1.21
C ASN A 307 -22.61 8.18 -2.02
N ARG A 308 -22.37 7.02 -1.41
CA ARG A 308 -22.53 5.69 -2.02
C ARG A 308 -23.92 5.43 -2.58
N ALA A 309 -24.96 5.85 -1.86
CA ALA A 309 -26.36 5.65 -2.27
C ALA A 309 -26.77 6.47 -3.51
N THR A 310 -25.95 7.43 -3.96
CA THR A 310 -26.31 8.35 -5.06
C THR A 310 -25.25 8.48 -6.16
N THR A 311 -24.10 7.82 -5.99
CA THR A 311 -22.95 7.97 -6.89
C THR A 311 -22.61 6.63 -7.52
N TRP A 312 -22.57 6.60 -8.86
CA TRP A 312 -22.17 5.41 -9.61
C TRP A 312 -20.65 5.25 -9.62
N VAL A 313 -20.17 4.16 -9.05
CA VAL A 313 -18.78 3.70 -9.19
C VAL A 313 -18.57 3.26 -10.63
N SER A 314 -17.63 3.90 -11.32
CA SER A 314 -17.31 3.63 -12.72
C SER A 314 -15.89 4.04 -13.06
N ASP A 315 -15.37 3.55 -14.17
CA ASP A 315 -14.09 4.00 -14.67
C ASP A 315 -14.22 5.40 -15.32
N LEU A 316 -13.79 6.43 -14.59
CA LEU A 316 -13.83 7.82 -15.07
C LEU A 316 -12.62 8.18 -15.94
N ASN A 317 -11.58 7.34 -15.98
CA ASN A 317 -10.35 7.59 -16.73
C ASN A 317 -9.77 8.99 -16.48
N LYS A 318 -9.62 9.37 -15.20
CA LYS A 318 -9.13 10.70 -14.82
C LYS A 318 -7.64 10.91 -15.07
N SER A 319 -6.86 9.87 -15.39
CA SER A 319 -5.47 9.99 -15.84
C SER A 319 -5.28 9.41 -17.25
N ILE A 320 -4.45 8.38 -17.44
CA ILE A 320 -4.26 7.75 -18.74
C ILE A 320 -5.49 6.88 -19.08
N PRO A 321 -6.01 6.93 -20.32
CA PRO A 321 -7.12 6.07 -20.71
C PRO A 321 -6.81 4.57 -20.57
N HIS A 322 -7.62 3.89 -19.78
CA HIS A 322 -7.67 2.45 -19.62
C HIS A 322 -8.04 1.75 -20.93
N MET A 323 -7.36 0.65 -21.18
CA MET A 323 -7.57 -0.21 -22.33
C MET A 323 -7.86 -1.64 -21.86
N GLY A 324 -8.71 -2.37 -22.58
CA GLY A 324 -9.02 -3.76 -22.26
C GLY A 324 -10.25 -3.93 -21.38
N SER A 325 -10.24 -4.95 -20.53
CA SER A 325 -11.36 -5.23 -19.62
C SER A 325 -11.22 -4.41 -18.33
N THR A 326 -12.35 -4.07 -17.71
CA THR A 326 -12.39 -3.32 -16.45
C THR A 326 -13.03 -4.16 -15.36
N PHE A 327 -12.42 -4.18 -14.18
CA PHE A 327 -12.94 -4.84 -12.99
C PHE A 327 -13.47 -3.75 -12.06
N ILE A 328 -14.74 -3.78 -11.71
CA ILE A 328 -15.35 -2.82 -10.78
C ILE A 328 -15.80 -3.61 -9.56
N ILE A 329 -15.22 -3.28 -8.42
CA ILE A 329 -15.38 -4.02 -7.16
C ILE A 329 -16.08 -3.10 -6.17
N GLY A 330 -17.28 -3.53 -5.78
CA GLY A 330 -18.09 -2.93 -4.73
C GLY A 330 -17.59 -3.30 -3.34
N THR A 331 -18.50 -3.30 -2.38
CA THR A 331 -18.21 -3.39 -0.95
C THR A 331 -19.17 -4.36 -0.28
N GLU A 332 -19.11 -4.45 1.05
CA GLU A 332 -20.07 -5.25 1.83
C GLU A 332 -21.39 -4.51 2.10
N THR A 333 -21.63 -3.39 1.40
CA THR A 333 -22.81 -2.52 1.55
C THR A 333 -23.34 -2.12 0.20
N ASN A 334 -24.62 -1.72 0.15
CA ASN A 334 -25.31 -1.35 -1.09
C ASN A 334 -24.52 -0.34 -1.95
N ASP A 335 -24.14 -0.76 -3.15
CA ASP A 335 -23.40 0.03 -4.12
C ASP A 335 -24.19 0.29 -5.41
N LEU A 336 -23.84 1.39 -6.08
CA LEU A 336 -24.25 1.68 -7.45
C LEU A 336 -23.06 1.45 -8.38
N LEU A 337 -23.06 0.36 -9.16
CA LEU A 337 -21.93 -0.05 -9.97
C LEU A 337 -22.25 0.08 -11.46
N LYS A 338 -21.42 0.83 -12.20
CA LYS A 338 -21.63 1.10 -13.63
C LYS A 338 -20.44 0.69 -14.47
N GLY A 339 -20.65 -0.33 -15.31
CA GLY A 339 -19.71 -0.72 -16.36
C GLY A 339 -19.68 0.25 -17.55
N GLY A 340 -18.60 0.13 -18.32
CA GLY A 340 -18.30 0.97 -19.47
C GLY A 340 -18.92 0.48 -20.78
N LYS A 341 -18.25 0.80 -21.89
CA LYS A 341 -18.57 0.28 -23.23
C LYS A 341 -17.74 -0.96 -23.59
N GLY A 342 -16.79 -1.32 -22.72
CA GLY A 342 -15.80 -2.37 -22.94
C GLY A 342 -16.30 -3.70 -22.42
N ASN A 343 -15.38 -4.61 -22.09
CA ASN A 343 -15.76 -5.80 -21.34
C ASN A 343 -15.57 -5.48 -19.85
N ASP A 344 -16.63 -5.64 -19.07
CA ASP A 344 -16.69 -5.24 -17.68
C ASP A 344 -16.97 -6.45 -16.78
N TYR A 345 -16.24 -6.54 -15.68
CA TYR A 345 -16.47 -7.49 -14.60
C TYR A 345 -16.94 -6.69 -13.38
N LEU A 346 -18.23 -6.74 -13.08
CA LEU A 346 -18.82 -6.01 -11.95
C LEU A 346 -19.02 -6.98 -10.79
N CYS A 347 -18.46 -6.68 -9.62
CA CYS A 347 -18.60 -7.47 -8.40
C CYS A 347 -19.26 -6.63 -7.32
N GLY A 348 -20.46 -6.99 -6.90
CA GLY A 348 -21.23 -6.29 -5.85
C GLY A 348 -20.58 -6.41 -4.49
N GLY A 349 -20.29 -7.64 -4.06
CA GLY A 349 -19.84 -7.95 -2.71
C GLY A 349 -21.03 -8.32 -1.84
N GLY A 350 -21.29 -7.55 -0.79
CA GLY A 350 -22.46 -7.69 0.07
C GLY A 350 -23.40 -6.50 -0.06
N GLY A 351 -24.64 -6.63 0.45
CA GLY A 351 -25.65 -5.58 0.37
C GLY A 351 -26.58 -5.72 -0.84
N ASP A 352 -27.52 -4.77 -0.98
CA ASP A 352 -28.45 -4.74 -2.11
C ASP A 352 -27.91 -3.79 -3.19
N ASP A 353 -27.24 -4.36 -4.19
CA ASP A 353 -26.51 -3.59 -5.20
C ASP A 353 -27.35 -3.29 -6.44
N ILE A 354 -27.06 -2.16 -7.07
CA ILE A 354 -27.66 -1.79 -8.36
C ILE A 354 -26.56 -1.69 -9.42
N PHE A 355 -26.71 -2.51 -10.44
CA PHE A 355 -25.81 -2.59 -11.56
C PHE A 355 -26.39 -1.91 -12.78
N LYS A 356 -25.54 -1.21 -13.50
CA LYS A 356 -25.81 -0.74 -14.84
C LYS A 356 -24.60 -1.06 -15.70
N ASP A 357 -24.86 -1.41 -16.94
CA ASP A 357 -23.81 -1.61 -17.91
C ASP A 357 -24.26 -1.06 -19.27
N SER A 358 -23.30 -0.74 -20.15
CA SER A 358 -23.63 -0.19 -21.46
C SER A 358 -23.57 -1.27 -22.54
N ASN A 359 -22.38 -1.67 -22.97
CA ASN A 359 -22.15 -2.58 -24.09
C ASN A 359 -21.00 -3.53 -23.75
N GLY A 360 -20.77 -4.55 -24.59
CA GLY A 360 -19.64 -5.46 -24.48
C GLY A 360 -20.04 -6.83 -23.96
N TYR A 361 -19.02 -7.63 -23.59
CA TYR A 361 -19.21 -8.96 -23.01
C TYR A 361 -18.87 -8.89 -21.52
N ASN A 362 -19.93 -8.77 -20.72
CA ASN A 362 -19.82 -8.37 -19.32
C ASN A 362 -20.22 -9.51 -18.39
N VAL A 363 -19.56 -9.59 -17.24
CA VAL A 363 -19.86 -10.55 -16.18
C VAL A 363 -20.23 -9.76 -14.93
N ILE A 364 -21.38 -10.10 -14.34
CA ILE A 364 -21.87 -9.43 -13.14
C ILE A 364 -22.04 -10.48 -12.04
N TYR A 365 -21.27 -10.32 -10.98
CA TYR A 365 -21.39 -11.04 -9.72
C TYR A 365 -22.18 -10.15 -8.77
N GLY A 366 -23.46 -10.50 -8.55
CA GLY A 366 -24.31 -9.75 -7.63
C GLY A 366 -23.84 -9.86 -6.17
N GLY A 367 -23.26 -10.99 -5.78
CA GLY A 367 -22.86 -11.23 -4.40
C GLY A 367 -24.06 -11.54 -3.48
N GLU A 368 -23.92 -11.24 -2.19
CA GLU A 368 -25.01 -11.40 -1.22
C GLU A 368 -26.12 -10.34 -1.45
N GLY A 369 -27.26 -10.45 -0.76
CA GLY A 369 -28.35 -9.46 -0.84
C GLY A 369 -29.27 -9.54 -2.07
N ILE A 370 -30.11 -8.51 -2.24
CA ILE A 370 -31.10 -8.37 -3.31
C ILE A 370 -30.59 -7.41 -4.38
N ASN A 371 -30.00 -8.00 -5.41
CA ASN A 371 -29.30 -7.28 -6.45
C ASN A 371 -30.19 -6.97 -7.67
N THR A 372 -30.02 -5.78 -8.23
CA THR A 372 -30.82 -5.28 -9.35
C THR A 372 -29.94 -4.90 -10.53
N TYR A 373 -30.24 -5.41 -11.72
CA TYR A 373 -29.63 -4.92 -12.96
C TYR A 373 -30.61 -3.99 -13.69
N VAL A 374 -30.19 -2.75 -13.94
CA VAL A 374 -31.01 -1.73 -14.61
C VAL A 374 -30.59 -1.61 -16.07
N THR A 375 -31.50 -2.00 -16.97
CA THR A 375 -31.35 -1.75 -18.40
C THR A 375 -31.76 -0.31 -18.73
N GLU A 376 -30.93 0.46 -19.41
CA GLU A 376 -31.40 1.70 -20.02
C GLU A 376 -32.28 1.39 -21.23
N TYR A 377 -33.59 1.54 -21.09
CA TYR A 377 -34.49 1.72 -22.23
C TYR A 377 -34.43 3.19 -22.65
N ASN A 378 -33.56 3.52 -23.62
CA ASN A 378 -33.74 4.72 -24.41
C ASN A 378 -34.91 4.45 -25.38
N ILE A 379 -36.07 5.04 -25.11
CA ILE A 379 -37.23 5.05 -26.04
C ILE A 379 -36.96 6.05 -27.17
#